data_AF-A0A957UR29-F1
#
_entry.id   AF-A0A957UR29-F1
#
_cell.length_a   1.000
_cell.length_b   1.000
_cell.length_c   1.000
_cell.angle_alpha   90.00
_cell.angle_beta   90.00
_cell.angle_gamma   90.00
#
_symmetry.space_group_name_H-M   'P 1'
#
loop_
_entity.id
_entity.type
_entity.pdbx_description
1 polymer ?
#
loop_
_entity_poly.entity_id
_entity_poly.type
_entity_poly.pdbx_seq_one_letter_code
_entity_poly.pdbx_strand_id
1 'polypeptide(L)'
;TRSRDELHPRLAQHLQYYEGVGWANEVAKRGYAVLAPDAHAFGSRRVRLADVPDAIRNGLNDADWQADPQAETLENINAYNTWAASHEAIMAKSLFCAGTSWPGVWLAEDLRSLDVLCARADVDVTRIGAGGLSGGGMRTTYLAGMDDRIRCAVCVGMMTTWRDCVLNKSHTHTWMLYPPLLPNSMDYPEILGLRAPRPTLVQNDIEDSLFTLSEMQRAERILEEVFAKADAADHFRCEYYPGGHKFDLSMQAAAFDWFDRWLQG
;
A
#
# COMPACT_ATOMS: atom_id res chain seq x y z
N THR A 1 2.42 10.71 16.67
CA THR A 1 1.57 9.88 17.56
C THR A 1 2.30 9.69 18.87
N ARG A 2 1.68 10.00 20.02
CA ARG A 2 2.29 9.74 21.34
C ARG A 2 2.54 8.23 21.43
N SER A 3 3.80 7.79 21.52
CA SER A 3 4.08 6.40 21.89
C SER A 3 3.54 6.22 23.30
N ARG A 4 2.56 5.33 23.48
CA ARG A 4 2.33 4.77 24.80
C ARG A 4 3.60 4.04 25.20
N ASP A 5 3.97 4.07 26.48
CA ASP A 5 5.19 3.44 26.99
C ASP A 5 5.20 1.91 26.76
N GLU A 6 4.02 1.31 26.57
CA GLU A 6 3.84 -0.07 26.11
C GLU A 6 3.19 -0.11 24.73
N LEU A 7 3.87 -0.78 23.78
CA LEU A 7 3.36 -1.06 22.44
C LEU A 7 2.28 -2.15 22.52
N HIS A 8 1.12 -1.89 21.91
CA HIS A 8 0.07 -2.90 21.79
C HIS A 8 0.63 -4.14 21.05
N PRO A 9 0.37 -5.40 21.48
CA PRO A 9 1.05 -6.57 20.92
C PRO A 9 0.84 -6.76 19.40
N ARG A 10 -0.29 -6.32 18.85
CA ARG A 10 -0.51 -6.29 17.39
C ARG A 10 0.45 -5.37 16.65
N LEU A 11 0.73 -4.21 17.25
CA LEU A 11 1.66 -3.26 16.68
C LEU A 11 3.08 -3.81 16.77
N ALA A 12 3.45 -4.47 17.87
CA ALA A 12 4.73 -5.16 18.00
C ALA A 12 4.90 -6.26 16.92
N GLN A 13 3.88 -7.07 16.66
CA GLN A 13 3.88 -8.05 15.57
C GLN A 13 4.04 -7.38 14.20
N HIS A 14 3.28 -6.32 13.93
CA HIS A 14 3.36 -5.59 12.66
C HIS A 14 4.75 -4.96 12.43
N LEU A 15 5.36 -4.44 13.48
CA LEU A 15 6.70 -3.85 13.42
C LEU A 15 7.80 -4.88 13.08
N GLN A 16 7.55 -6.18 13.21
CA GLN A 16 8.50 -7.21 12.78
C GLN A 16 8.79 -7.13 11.27
N TYR A 17 7.79 -6.76 10.46
CA TYR A 17 7.97 -6.52 9.02
C TYR A 17 8.91 -5.35 8.71
N TYR A 18 9.16 -4.48 9.68
CA TYR A 18 9.97 -3.28 9.53
C TYR A 18 11.17 -3.25 10.51
N GLU A 19 11.53 -4.41 11.06
CA GLU A 19 12.60 -4.58 12.06
C GLU A 19 12.49 -3.61 13.26
N GLY A 20 11.27 -3.40 13.74
CA GLY A 20 11.00 -2.55 14.91
C GLY A 20 10.90 -1.06 14.60
N VAL A 21 11.06 -0.64 13.34
CA VAL A 21 11.19 0.77 12.95
C VAL A 21 9.99 1.22 12.10
N GLY A 22 9.32 2.28 12.53
CA GLY A 22 8.28 2.90 11.72
C GLY A 22 8.89 3.78 10.62
N TRP A 23 9.03 3.25 9.39
CA TRP A 23 9.71 3.95 8.29
C TRP A 23 9.20 5.38 8.04
N ALA A 24 7.89 5.63 8.17
CA ALA A 24 7.30 6.96 8.06
C ALA A 24 7.87 7.97 9.07
N ASN A 25 8.17 7.52 10.30
CA ASN A 25 8.81 8.36 11.32
C ASN A 25 10.27 8.62 10.97
N GLU A 26 10.98 7.64 10.41
CA GLU A 26 12.38 7.82 10.01
C GLU A 26 12.50 8.78 8.82
N VAL A 27 11.61 8.67 7.83
CA VAL A 27 11.52 9.65 6.73
C VAL A 27 11.22 11.05 7.29
N ALA A 28 10.32 11.18 8.26
CA ALA A 28 10.05 12.47 8.89
C ALA A 28 11.29 13.07 9.60
N LYS A 29 12.10 12.26 10.27
CA LYS A 29 13.36 12.69 10.89
C LYS A 29 14.38 13.21 9.88
N ARG A 30 14.28 12.81 8.61
CA ARG A 30 15.11 13.31 7.50
C ARG A 30 14.64 14.64 6.93
N GLY A 31 13.59 15.25 7.51
CA GLY A 31 13.11 16.58 7.14
C GLY A 31 11.90 16.58 6.20
N TYR A 32 11.29 15.43 5.93
CA TYR A 32 10.06 15.36 5.14
C TYR A 32 8.82 15.58 6.01
N ALA A 33 7.83 16.28 5.46
CA ALA A 33 6.47 16.18 5.95
C ALA A 33 5.85 14.86 5.46
N VAL A 34 5.37 14.03 6.37
CA VAL A 34 4.83 12.69 6.06
C VAL A 34 3.35 12.61 6.42
N LEU A 35 2.54 12.14 5.47
CA LEU A 35 1.13 11.80 5.68
C LEU A 35 0.94 10.30 5.41
N ALA A 36 0.52 9.55 6.43
CA ALA A 36 0.23 8.12 6.35
C ALA A 36 -1.18 7.87 6.88
N PRO A 37 -2.22 7.99 6.02
CA PRO A 37 -3.59 7.80 6.43
C PRO A 37 -3.97 6.32 6.40
N ASP A 38 -4.82 5.92 7.36
CA ASP A 38 -5.52 4.63 7.30
C ASP A 38 -6.30 4.54 5.98
N ALA A 39 -6.22 3.39 5.31
CA ALA A 39 -6.98 3.12 4.10
C ALA A 39 -8.42 2.73 4.43
N HIS A 40 -9.37 2.92 3.50
CA HIS A 40 -10.71 2.35 3.60
C HIS A 40 -10.69 0.89 4.05
N ALA A 41 -11.50 0.58 5.08
CA ALA A 41 -11.62 -0.69 5.78
C ALA A 41 -10.47 -1.08 6.73
N PHE A 42 -9.52 -0.18 7.00
CA PHE A 42 -8.40 -0.41 7.94
C PHE A 42 -8.38 0.62 9.07
N GLY A 43 -7.80 0.24 10.22
CA GLY A 43 -7.55 1.14 11.35
C GLY A 43 -8.81 1.89 11.79
N SER A 44 -8.69 3.22 11.90
CA SER A 44 -9.82 4.12 12.22
C SER A 44 -10.91 4.17 11.15
N ARG A 45 -10.62 3.70 9.93
CA ARG A 45 -11.55 3.57 8.80
C ARG A 45 -12.05 2.15 8.57
N ARG A 46 -11.88 1.27 9.56
CA ARG A 46 -12.42 -0.09 9.54
C ARG A 46 -13.93 -0.10 9.27
N VAL A 47 -14.44 -1.24 8.80
CA VAL A 47 -15.88 -1.43 8.69
C VAL A 47 -16.49 -1.38 10.09
N ARG A 48 -17.49 -0.52 10.27
CA ARG A 48 -18.23 -0.45 11.53
C ARG A 48 -19.28 -1.55 11.51
N LEU A 49 -19.18 -2.47 12.45
CA LEU A 49 -20.15 -3.56 12.62
C LEU A 49 -21.56 -3.00 12.79
N ALA A 50 -21.71 -1.86 13.47
CA ALA A 50 -22.98 -1.16 13.65
C ALA A 50 -23.67 -0.76 12.34
N ASP A 51 -22.90 -0.57 11.25
CA ASP A 51 -23.41 -0.18 9.93
C ASP A 51 -23.70 -1.40 9.03
N VAL A 52 -23.35 -2.61 9.48
CA VAL A 52 -23.55 -3.87 8.74
C VAL A 52 -24.84 -4.54 9.22
N PRO A 53 -25.67 -5.21 8.40
CA PRO A 53 -26.84 -5.94 8.91
C PRO A 53 -26.48 -7.05 9.92
N ASP A 54 -27.26 -7.22 11.00
CA ASP A 54 -27.01 -8.23 12.05
C ASP A 54 -26.79 -9.65 11.49
N ALA A 55 -27.56 -10.02 10.46
CA ALA A 55 -27.51 -11.33 9.83
C ALA A 55 -26.13 -11.70 9.25
N ILE A 56 -25.24 -10.72 9.02
CA ILE A 56 -23.89 -10.96 8.46
C ILE A 56 -22.76 -10.51 9.39
N ARG A 57 -23.06 -10.11 10.64
CA ARG A 57 -22.06 -9.76 11.67
C ARG A 57 -21.49 -10.97 12.40
N ASN A 58 -22.13 -12.14 12.29
CA ASN A 58 -21.80 -13.36 13.06
C ASN A 58 -21.76 -13.12 14.59
N GLY A 59 -22.70 -12.31 15.09
CA GLY A 59 -22.82 -11.99 16.53
C GLY A 59 -21.85 -10.91 17.03
N LEU A 60 -20.96 -10.39 16.18
CA LEU A 60 -20.06 -9.29 16.53
C LEU A 60 -20.81 -7.96 16.54
N ASN A 61 -20.37 -7.05 17.41
CA ASN A 61 -20.91 -5.69 17.49
C ASN A 61 -19.81 -4.69 17.87
N ASP A 62 -20.06 -3.39 17.63
CA ASP A 62 -19.14 -2.31 17.98
C ASP A 62 -19.28 -1.83 19.44
N ALA A 63 -20.28 -2.32 20.20
CA ALA A 63 -20.61 -1.78 21.52
C ALA A 63 -19.44 -1.95 22.49
N ASP A 64 -18.73 -3.08 22.41
CA ASP A 64 -17.53 -3.32 23.20
C ASP A 64 -16.46 -2.24 22.92
N TRP A 65 -16.22 -1.92 21.64
CA TRP A 65 -15.18 -0.98 21.17
C TRP A 65 -15.42 0.48 21.52
N GLN A 66 -16.69 0.89 21.63
CA GLN A 66 -17.07 2.29 21.91
C GLN A 66 -17.28 2.54 23.41
N ALA A 67 -17.62 1.51 24.18
CA ALA A 67 -17.96 1.64 25.60
C ALA A 67 -16.75 1.44 26.54
N ASP A 68 -15.72 0.71 26.10
CA ASP A 68 -14.59 0.35 26.96
C ASP A 68 -13.23 0.71 26.31
N PRO A 69 -12.43 1.59 26.94
CA PRO A 69 -11.04 1.86 26.53
C PRO A 69 -10.12 0.61 26.49
N GLN A 70 -10.53 -0.51 27.10
CA GLN A 70 -9.84 -1.81 27.05
C GLN A 70 -10.33 -2.72 25.91
N ALA A 71 -11.32 -2.31 25.12
CA ALA A 71 -11.92 -3.15 24.09
C ALA A 71 -11.04 -3.46 22.88
N GLU A 72 -9.90 -2.78 22.75
CA GLU A 72 -8.82 -3.18 21.84
C GLU A 72 -8.05 -4.41 22.39
N THR A 73 -8.76 -5.39 22.96
CA THR A 73 -8.14 -6.66 23.34
C THR A 73 -7.69 -7.42 22.09
N LEU A 74 -6.68 -8.28 22.25
CA LEU A 74 -6.25 -9.16 21.17
C LEU A 74 -7.36 -10.09 20.67
N GLU A 75 -8.25 -10.50 21.56
CA GLU A 75 -9.40 -11.34 21.24
C GLU A 75 -10.38 -10.60 20.33
N ASN A 76 -10.78 -9.39 20.70
CA ASN A 76 -11.69 -8.58 19.89
C ASN A 76 -11.09 -8.23 18.53
N ILE A 77 -9.80 -7.84 18.50
CA ILE A 77 -9.09 -7.57 17.24
C ILE A 77 -9.02 -8.81 16.35
N ASN A 78 -8.76 -9.99 16.93
CA ASN A 78 -8.80 -11.25 16.20
C ASN A 78 -10.18 -11.52 15.61
N ALA A 79 -11.21 -11.44 16.44
CA ALA A 79 -12.59 -11.72 16.04
C ALA A 79 -13.02 -10.78 14.91
N TYR A 80 -12.74 -9.47 15.05
CA TYR A 80 -13.01 -8.49 14.00
C TYR A 80 -12.22 -8.79 12.73
N ASN A 81 -10.92 -9.05 12.80
CA ASN A 81 -10.09 -9.30 11.61
C ASN A 81 -10.51 -10.58 10.88
N THR A 82 -10.84 -11.65 11.61
CA THR A 82 -11.36 -12.89 11.02
C THR A 82 -12.69 -12.63 10.30
N TRP A 83 -13.62 -11.92 10.93
CA TRP A 83 -14.87 -11.54 10.30
C TRP A 83 -14.64 -10.65 9.07
N ALA A 84 -13.84 -9.60 9.19
CA ALA A 84 -13.55 -8.65 8.11
C ALA A 84 -12.91 -9.34 6.91
N ALA A 85 -11.96 -10.26 7.14
CA ALA A 85 -11.35 -11.07 6.10
C ALA A 85 -12.40 -11.95 5.37
N SER A 86 -13.34 -12.55 6.09
CA SER A 86 -14.45 -13.29 5.45
C SER A 86 -15.48 -12.39 4.74
N HIS A 87 -15.56 -11.11 5.15
CA HIS A 87 -16.53 -10.15 4.65
C HIS A 87 -16.07 -9.44 3.36
N GLU A 88 -14.78 -9.50 3.00
CA GLU A 88 -14.24 -8.72 1.89
C GLU A 88 -14.96 -8.93 0.55
N ALA A 89 -15.44 -10.16 0.27
CA ALA A 89 -16.16 -10.45 -0.96
C ALA A 89 -17.55 -9.79 -1.00
N ILE A 90 -18.18 -9.60 0.16
CA ILE A 90 -19.44 -8.84 0.26
C ILE A 90 -19.15 -7.37 0.06
N MET A 91 -18.09 -6.83 0.69
CA MET A 91 -17.66 -5.45 0.50
C MET A 91 -17.38 -5.14 -0.97
N ALA A 92 -16.63 -5.99 -1.67
CA ALA A 92 -16.34 -5.83 -3.10
C ALA A 92 -17.62 -5.79 -3.95
N LYS A 93 -18.58 -6.69 -3.71
CA LYS A 93 -19.88 -6.69 -4.40
C LYS A 93 -20.66 -5.41 -4.14
N SER A 94 -20.69 -4.95 -2.88
CA SER A 94 -21.36 -3.70 -2.50
C SER A 94 -20.76 -2.50 -3.25
N LEU A 95 -19.43 -2.43 -3.34
CA LEU A 95 -18.75 -1.38 -4.10
C LEU A 95 -19.08 -1.46 -5.60
N PHE A 96 -19.11 -2.66 -6.19
CA PHE A 96 -19.54 -2.83 -7.59
C PHE A 96 -20.99 -2.40 -7.81
N CYS A 97 -21.91 -2.72 -6.90
CA CYS A 97 -23.29 -2.24 -6.95
C CYS A 97 -23.38 -0.72 -6.85
N ALA A 98 -22.46 -0.08 -6.10
CA ALA A 98 -22.35 1.37 -6.01
C ALA A 98 -21.66 2.01 -7.23
N GLY A 99 -21.25 1.22 -8.23
CA GLY A 99 -20.59 1.71 -9.45
C GLY A 99 -19.10 2.02 -9.30
N THR A 100 -18.44 1.47 -8.27
CA THR A 100 -17.00 1.64 -8.05
C THR A 100 -16.32 0.30 -7.73
N SER A 101 -15.02 0.31 -7.48
CA SER A 101 -14.26 -0.86 -7.03
C SER A 101 -13.47 -0.50 -5.78
N TRP A 102 -12.95 -1.50 -5.07
CA TRP A 102 -12.12 -1.25 -3.89
C TRP A 102 -10.83 -0.48 -4.23
N PRO A 103 -10.04 -0.84 -5.26
CA PRO A 103 -8.96 0.00 -5.74
C PRO A 103 -9.42 1.42 -6.11
N GLY A 104 -10.62 1.58 -6.69
CA GLY A 104 -11.19 2.88 -7.04
C GLY A 104 -11.44 3.76 -5.81
N VAL A 105 -11.96 3.20 -4.72
CA VAL A 105 -12.12 3.90 -3.44
C VAL A 105 -10.76 4.29 -2.86
N TRP A 106 -9.81 3.37 -2.82
CA TRP A 106 -8.46 3.65 -2.33
C TRP A 106 -7.78 4.77 -3.11
N LEU A 107 -7.78 4.70 -4.44
CA LEU A 107 -7.20 5.74 -5.28
C LEU A 107 -7.88 7.10 -5.05
N ALA A 108 -9.21 7.14 -4.94
CA ALA A 108 -9.93 8.38 -4.65
C ALA A 108 -9.51 8.97 -3.29
N GLU A 109 -9.40 8.15 -2.25
CA GLU A 109 -8.95 8.57 -0.91
C GLU A 109 -7.48 9.01 -0.91
N ASP A 110 -6.62 8.34 -1.68
CA ASP A 110 -5.21 8.68 -1.82
C ASP A 110 -5.02 10.02 -2.53
N LEU A 111 -5.78 10.28 -3.59
CA LEU A 111 -5.81 11.58 -4.26
C LEU A 111 -6.29 12.71 -3.32
N ARG A 112 -7.28 12.44 -2.46
CA ARG A 112 -7.71 13.43 -1.45
C ARG A 112 -6.65 13.63 -0.37
N SER A 113 -5.97 12.57 0.05
CA SER A 113 -4.88 12.64 1.02
C SER A 113 -3.72 13.47 0.47
N LEU A 114 -3.38 13.27 -0.81
CA LEU A 114 -2.40 14.08 -1.52
C LEU A 114 -2.79 15.56 -1.56
N ASP A 115 -4.05 15.89 -1.84
CA ASP A 115 -4.55 17.27 -1.78
C ASP A 115 -4.37 17.90 -0.40
N VAL A 116 -4.69 17.16 0.67
CA VAL A 116 -4.48 17.61 2.05
C VAL A 116 -3.01 17.86 2.34
N LEU A 117 -2.12 16.97 1.91
CA LEU A 117 -0.67 17.14 2.09
C LEU A 117 -0.17 18.38 1.33
N CYS A 118 -0.53 18.52 0.05
CA CYS A 118 -0.11 19.64 -0.80
C CYS A 118 -0.69 21.00 -0.39
N ALA A 119 -1.80 21.02 0.37
CA ALA A 119 -2.40 22.26 0.87
C ALA A 119 -1.67 22.84 2.09
N ARG A 120 -0.75 22.10 2.70
CA ARG A 120 -0.01 22.58 3.87
C ARG A 120 1.05 23.60 3.47
N ALA A 121 1.17 24.68 4.25
CA ALA A 121 2.14 25.73 4.01
C ALA A 121 3.61 25.30 4.21
N ASP A 122 3.84 24.20 4.93
CA ASP A 122 5.17 23.62 5.19
C ASP A 122 5.55 22.50 4.22
N VAL A 123 4.80 22.31 3.13
CA VAL A 123 5.04 21.29 2.10
C VAL A 123 5.42 21.95 0.78
N ASP A 124 6.56 21.54 0.24
CA ASP A 124 6.95 21.90 -1.13
C ASP A 124 6.31 20.95 -2.14
N VAL A 125 5.27 21.43 -2.83
CA VAL A 125 4.50 20.67 -3.83
C VAL A 125 5.31 20.26 -5.06
N THR A 126 6.52 20.81 -5.24
CA THR A 126 7.42 20.41 -6.32
C THR A 126 8.25 19.18 -5.97
N ARG A 127 8.19 18.68 -4.72
CA ARG A 127 9.04 17.60 -4.20
C ARG A 127 8.25 16.55 -3.42
N ILE A 128 7.22 15.97 -4.04
CA ILE A 128 6.36 14.98 -3.40
C ILE A 128 6.80 13.55 -3.73
N GLY A 129 6.92 12.70 -2.71
CA GLY A 129 7.16 11.27 -2.85
C GLY A 129 5.93 10.43 -2.48
N ALA A 130 5.84 9.21 -3.02
CA ALA A 130 4.90 8.19 -2.56
C ALA A 130 5.64 6.86 -2.37
N GLY A 131 5.31 6.12 -1.30
CA GLY A 131 5.88 4.79 -1.10
C GLY A 131 5.17 3.97 -0.05
N GLY A 132 5.39 2.66 -0.09
CA GLY A 132 4.89 1.74 0.92
C GLY A 132 5.03 0.26 0.56
N LEU A 133 4.82 -0.58 1.57
CA LEU A 133 4.85 -2.04 1.49
C LEU A 133 3.47 -2.63 1.18
N SER A 134 3.40 -3.63 0.31
CA SER A 134 2.22 -4.46 0.05
C SER A 134 1.02 -3.64 -0.46
N GLY A 135 -0.07 -3.55 0.29
CA GLY A 135 -1.16 -2.60 0.02
C GLY A 135 -0.69 -1.15 -0.13
N GLY A 136 0.36 -0.74 0.60
CA GLY A 136 1.03 0.55 0.41
C GLY A 136 1.76 0.66 -0.94
N GLY A 137 2.35 -0.44 -1.43
CA GLY A 137 2.95 -0.51 -2.76
C GLY A 137 1.91 -0.44 -3.88
N MET A 138 0.74 -1.05 -3.66
CA MET A 138 -0.39 -0.97 -4.58
C MET A 138 -0.94 0.45 -4.66
N ARG A 139 -1.17 1.09 -3.51
CA ARG A 139 -1.59 2.48 -3.41
C ARG A 139 -0.57 3.41 -4.06
N THR A 140 0.73 3.16 -3.85
CA THR A 140 1.80 3.89 -4.53
C THR A 140 1.71 3.72 -6.05
N THR A 141 1.56 2.50 -6.55
CA THR A 141 1.41 2.22 -7.99
C THR A 141 0.28 3.02 -8.62
N TYR A 142 -0.92 2.99 -8.02
CA TYR A 142 -2.06 3.73 -8.55
C TYR A 142 -1.92 5.24 -8.39
N LEU A 143 -1.60 5.74 -7.19
CA LEU A 143 -1.48 7.18 -6.93
C LEU A 143 -0.40 7.80 -7.82
N ALA A 144 0.76 7.17 -7.86
CA ALA A 144 1.91 7.67 -8.58
C ALA A 144 1.73 7.56 -10.11
N GLY A 145 1.00 6.55 -10.60
CA GLY A 145 0.65 6.42 -12.01
C GLY A 145 -0.42 7.42 -12.48
N MET A 146 -1.26 7.92 -11.56
CA MET A 146 -2.44 8.75 -11.90
C MET A 146 -2.27 10.24 -11.57
N ASP A 147 -1.28 10.62 -10.75
CA ASP A 147 -1.08 12.02 -10.34
C ASP A 147 0.37 12.50 -10.55
N ASP A 148 0.50 13.50 -11.42
CA ASP A 148 1.77 14.08 -11.85
C ASP A 148 2.53 14.83 -10.75
N ARG A 149 1.87 15.15 -9.62
CA ARG A 149 2.52 15.79 -8.46
C ARG A 149 3.50 14.87 -7.78
N ILE A 150 3.26 13.55 -7.81
CA ILE A 150 4.20 12.58 -7.25
C ILE A 150 5.47 12.58 -8.11
N ARG A 151 6.57 13.08 -7.57
CA ARG A 151 7.87 13.19 -8.26
C ARG A 151 8.76 11.98 -8.11
N CYS A 152 8.60 11.20 -7.04
CA CYS A 152 9.38 10.00 -6.79
C CYS A 152 8.47 8.90 -6.21
N ALA A 153 8.61 7.65 -6.68
CA ALA A 153 7.83 6.51 -6.20
C ALA A 153 8.71 5.38 -5.69
N VAL A 154 8.31 4.75 -4.58
CA VAL A 154 8.94 3.54 -4.01
C VAL A 154 7.87 2.47 -3.76
N CYS A 155 7.78 1.49 -4.65
CA CYS A 155 6.82 0.39 -4.57
C CYS A 155 7.49 -0.85 -3.96
N VAL A 156 7.07 -1.25 -2.75
CA VAL A 156 7.68 -2.38 -2.02
C VAL A 156 6.71 -3.55 -1.93
N GLY A 157 7.17 -4.77 -2.24
CA GLY A 157 6.46 -6.03 -1.99
C GLY A 157 5.09 -6.12 -2.67
N MET A 158 4.94 -5.53 -3.85
CA MET A 158 3.66 -5.49 -4.59
C MET A 158 3.80 -5.79 -6.08
N MET A 159 4.95 -5.51 -6.69
CA MET A 159 5.06 -5.47 -8.15
C MET A 159 4.93 -6.87 -8.76
N THR A 160 3.89 -7.07 -9.57
CA THR A 160 3.55 -8.34 -10.22
C THR A 160 2.79 -8.08 -11.53
N THR A 161 2.20 -9.13 -12.12
CA THR A 161 1.39 -9.04 -13.33
C THR A 161 -0.01 -9.62 -13.14
N TRP A 162 -0.94 -9.23 -14.01
CA TRP A 162 -2.25 -9.90 -14.13
C TRP A 162 -2.12 -11.37 -14.51
N ARG A 163 -1.08 -11.72 -15.26
CA ARG A 163 -0.76 -13.10 -15.59
C ARG A 163 -0.49 -13.92 -14.32
N ASP A 164 0.23 -13.37 -13.35
CA ASP A 164 0.44 -14.03 -12.05
C ASP A 164 -0.87 -14.25 -11.30
N CYS A 165 -1.72 -13.21 -11.28
CA CYS A 165 -3.02 -13.26 -10.64
C CYS A 165 -3.89 -14.37 -11.25
N VAL A 166 -4.00 -14.44 -12.58
CA VAL A 166 -4.85 -15.43 -13.24
C VAL A 166 -4.33 -16.85 -13.04
N LEU A 167 -3.01 -17.07 -13.15
CA LEU A 167 -2.45 -18.42 -13.17
C LEU A 167 -2.13 -18.97 -11.78
N ASN A 168 -1.72 -18.11 -10.85
CA ASN A 168 -1.10 -18.54 -9.60
C ASN A 168 -1.77 -17.95 -8.35
N LYS A 169 -2.26 -16.70 -8.40
CA LYS A 169 -2.51 -15.92 -7.17
C LYS A 169 -3.96 -15.50 -6.90
N SER A 170 -4.88 -15.74 -7.82
CA SER A 170 -6.31 -15.39 -7.69
C SER A 170 -6.99 -15.95 -6.45
N HIS A 171 -6.52 -17.10 -5.96
CA HIS A 171 -7.09 -17.77 -4.79
C HIS A 171 -6.45 -17.35 -3.45
N THR A 172 -5.39 -16.53 -3.48
CA THR A 172 -4.67 -16.08 -2.28
C THR A 172 -4.71 -14.56 -2.06
N HIS A 173 -5.31 -13.80 -2.97
CA HIS A 173 -5.32 -12.34 -2.93
C HIS A 173 -6.70 -11.74 -2.68
N THR A 174 -6.68 -10.63 -1.96
CA THR A 174 -7.86 -9.83 -1.62
C THR A 174 -8.48 -9.16 -2.85
N TRP A 175 -9.79 -8.88 -2.76
CA TRP A 175 -10.52 -8.05 -3.73
C TRP A 175 -9.96 -6.64 -3.90
N MET A 176 -9.19 -6.14 -2.93
CA MET A 176 -8.51 -4.83 -3.00
C MET A 176 -7.54 -4.74 -4.18
N LEU A 177 -7.09 -5.88 -4.71
CA LEU A 177 -6.16 -5.95 -5.82
C LEU A 177 -6.86 -5.71 -7.18
N TYR A 178 -8.16 -5.96 -7.34
CA TYR A 178 -8.79 -6.16 -8.66
C TYR A 178 -9.69 -5.00 -9.11
N PRO A 179 -9.23 -4.11 -10.01
CA PRO A 179 -10.12 -3.23 -10.75
C PRO A 179 -10.73 -3.99 -11.93
N PRO A 180 -12.07 -3.98 -12.06
CA PRO A 180 -12.74 -4.62 -13.19
C PRO A 180 -12.21 -4.11 -14.54
N LEU A 181 -12.03 -5.02 -15.49
CA LEU A 181 -11.65 -4.76 -16.89
C LEU A 181 -10.27 -4.14 -17.13
N LEU A 182 -9.58 -3.64 -16.11
CA LEU A 182 -8.22 -3.10 -16.24
C LEU A 182 -7.22 -4.09 -16.89
N PRO A 183 -7.27 -5.42 -16.60
CA PRO A 183 -6.37 -6.38 -17.24
C PRO A 183 -6.47 -6.44 -18.78
N ASN A 184 -7.55 -5.90 -19.37
CA ASN A 184 -7.69 -5.81 -20.83
C ASN A 184 -6.87 -4.68 -21.45
N SER A 185 -6.37 -3.74 -20.64
CA SER A 185 -5.73 -2.51 -21.12
C SER A 185 -4.30 -2.35 -20.64
N MET A 186 -4.01 -2.71 -19.38
CA MET A 186 -2.66 -2.55 -18.82
C MET A 186 -2.45 -3.37 -17.56
N ASP A 187 -1.18 -3.61 -17.26
CA ASP A 187 -0.67 -4.27 -16.07
C ASP A 187 -0.13 -3.28 -15.02
N TYR A 188 0.08 -3.73 -13.78
CA TYR A 188 0.64 -2.90 -12.70
C TYR A 188 1.97 -2.21 -13.06
N PRO A 189 2.97 -2.89 -13.64
CA PRO A 189 4.21 -2.23 -14.08
C PRO A 189 3.96 -1.15 -15.13
N GLU A 190 2.94 -1.29 -15.98
CA GLU A 190 2.60 -0.27 -16.97
C GLU A 190 1.95 0.95 -16.32
N ILE A 191 1.08 0.75 -15.32
CA ILE A 191 0.50 1.83 -14.51
C ILE A 191 1.61 2.64 -13.83
N LEU A 192 2.52 1.95 -13.13
CA LEU A 192 3.66 2.61 -12.51
C LEU A 192 4.63 3.18 -13.56
N GLY A 193 4.65 2.65 -14.78
CA GLY A 193 5.45 3.14 -15.90
C GLY A 193 4.94 4.43 -16.54
N LEU A 194 3.65 4.75 -16.42
CA LEU A 194 3.02 5.96 -17.01
C LEU A 194 3.72 7.27 -16.63
N ARG A 195 4.41 7.27 -15.50
CA ARG A 195 5.11 8.42 -14.94
C ARG A 195 6.51 8.61 -15.49
N ALA A 196 7.05 7.72 -16.33
CA ALA A 196 8.35 7.92 -16.97
C ALA A 196 8.42 9.34 -17.61
N PRO A 197 9.50 10.10 -17.39
CA PRO A 197 10.79 9.71 -16.81
C PRO A 197 10.89 9.88 -15.29
N ARG A 198 9.80 10.00 -14.52
CA ARG A 198 9.90 10.27 -13.07
C ARG A 198 10.51 9.09 -12.29
N PRO A 199 11.43 9.36 -11.35
CA PRO A 199 12.12 8.35 -10.56
C PRO A 199 11.21 7.31 -9.90
N THR A 200 11.54 6.04 -10.08
CA THR A 200 10.77 4.90 -9.60
C THR A 200 11.70 3.80 -9.09
N LEU A 201 11.47 3.39 -7.83
CA LEU A 201 12.13 2.26 -7.20
C LEU A 201 11.10 1.15 -6.94
N VAL A 202 11.42 -0.07 -7.33
CA VAL A 202 10.69 -1.28 -6.97
C VAL A 202 11.58 -2.16 -6.08
N GLN A 203 11.04 -2.65 -4.97
CA GLN A 203 11.74 -3.55 -4.07
C GLN A 203 10.91 -4.82 -3.86
N ASN A 204 11.53 -5.98 -4.08
CA ASN A 204 10.91 -7.29 -3.99
C ASN A 204 11.63 -8.18 -2.98
N ASP A 205 10.89 -9.08 -2.35
CA ASP A 205 11.40 -10.11 -1.45
C ASP A 205 11.35 -11.47 -2.15
N ILE A 206 12.48 -12.18 -2.21
CA ILE A 206 12.65 -13.38 -3.05
C ILE A 206 11.83 -14.58 -2.54
N GLU A 207 11.60 -14.67 -1.24
CA GLU A 207 10.83 -15.76 -0.61
C GLU A 207 9.42 -15.29 -0.20
N ASP A 208 8.99 -14.11 -0.64
CA ASP A 208 7.62 -13.65 -0.44
C ASP A 208 6.65 -14.51 -1.29
N SER A 209 5.70 -15.12 -0.59
CA SER A 209 4.71 -16.00 -1.19
C SER A 209 3.52 -15.26 -1.83
N LEU A 210 3.42 -13.94 -1.67
CA LEU A 210 2.35 -13.15 -2.29
C LEU A 210 2.41 -13.23 -3.82
N PHE A 211 3.56 -12.96 -4.43
CA PHE A 211 3.71 -13.03 -5.90
C PHE A 211 4.77 -14.04 -6.30
N THR A 212 4.72 -14.54 -7.53
CA THR A 212 5.78 -15.43 -8.02
C THR A 212 7.00 -14.62 -8.44
N LEU A 213 8.21 -15.09 -8.09
CA LEU A 213 9.47 -14.44 -8.50
C LEU A 213 9.54 -14.25 -10.02
N SER A 214 9.04 -15.22 -10.79
CA SER A 214 9.01 -15.12 -12.26
C SER A 214 8.18 -13.96 -12.78
N GLU A 215 7.11 -13.59 -12.08
CA GLU A 215 6.24 -12.49 -12.48
C GLU A 215 6.68 -11.15 -11.89
N MET A 216 7.36 -11.14 -10.75
CA MET A 216 8.14 -9.97 -10.30
C MET A 216 9.21 -9.61 -11.34
N GLN A 217 9.99 -10.59 -11.83
CA GLN A 217 10.98 -10.38 -12.89
C GLN A 217 10.35 -9.99 -14.24
N ARG A 218 9.12 -10.44 -14.52
CA ARG A 218 8.38 -9.99 -15.71
C ARG A 218 8.00 -8.52 -15.58
N ALA A 219 7.50 -8.12 -14.42
CA ALA A 219 7.12 -6.74 -14.16
C ALA A 219 8.34 -5.79 -14.19
N GLU A 220 9.48 -6.23 -13.67
CA GLU A 220 10.77 -5.54 -13.83
C GLU A 220 11.09 -5.27 -15.30
N ARG A 221 11.11 -6.30 -16.16
CA ARG A 221 11.41 -6.14 -17.59
C ARG A 221 10.48 -5.14 -18.29
N ILE A 222 9.19 -5.14 -17.94
CA ILE A 222 8.22 -4.18 -18.50
C ILE A 222 8.62 -2.75 -18.11
N LEU A 223 8.95 -2.50 -16.85
CA LEU A 223 9.39 -1.18 -16.39
C LEU A 223 10.73 -0.77 -17.01
N GLU A 224 11.71 -1.67 -17.11
CA GLU A 224 12.98 -1.41 -17.79
C GLU A 224 12.76 -0.96 -19.23
N GLU A 225 11.90 -1.66 -19.99
CA GLU A 225 11.57 -1.29 -21.36
C GLU A 225 10.86 0.07 -21.46
N VAL A 226 9.95 0.38 -20.53
CA VAL A 226 9.24 1.67 -20.50
C VAL A 226 10.22 2.82 -20.24
N PHE A 227 11.07 2.69 -19.22
CA PHE A 227 12.03 3.75 -18.86
C PHE A 227 13.15 3.88 -19.90
N ALA A 228 13.59 2.78 -20.52
CA ALA A 228 14.55 2.84 -21.63
C ALA A 228 13.97 3.57 -22.85
N LYS A 229 12.69 3.32 -23.21
CA LYS A 229 12.00 4.05 -24.30
C LYS A 229 11.80 5.53 -24.01
N ALA A 230 11.82 5.93 -22.74
CA ALA A 230 11.73 7.32 -22.30
C ALA A 230 13.10 8.00 -22.14
N ASP A 231 14.20 7.36 -22.60
CA ASP A 231 15.58 7.81 -22.40
C ASP A 231 15.92 8.11 -20.93
N ALA A 232 15.35 7.34 -20.00
CA ALA A 232 15.42 7.56 -18.55
C ALA A 232 15.72 6.28 -17.77
N ALA A 233 16.54 5.39 -18.32
CA ALA A 233 16.87 4.12 -17.68
C ALA A 233 17.47 4.27 -16.28
N ASP A 234 18.21 5.37 -16.01
CA ASP A 234 18.79 5.69 -14.71
C ASP A 234 17.78 6.22 -13.67
N HIS A 235 16.53 6.47 -14.09
CA HIS A 235 15.41 6.85 -13.24
C HIS A 235 14.58 5.64 -12.79
N PHE A 236 14.92 4.42 -13.20
CA PHE A 236 14.29 3.20 -12.72
C PHE A 236 15.32 2.28 -12.04
N ARG A 237 14.92 1.69 -10.92
CA ARG A 237 15.68 0.62 -10.27
C ARG A 237 14.72 -0.43 -9.72
N CYS A 238 15.05 -1.69 -9.90
CA CYS A 238 14.39 -2.82 -9.26
C CYS A 238 15.41 -3.55 -8.37
N GLU A 239 15.03 -3.90 -7.15
CA GLU A 239 15.90 -4.56 -6.17
C GLU A 239 15.23 -5.81 -5.61
N TYR A 240 16.05 -6.81 -5.29
CA TYR A 240 15.62 -8.11 -4.75
C TYR A 240 16.35 -8.40 -3.44
N TYR A 241 15.58 -8.70 -2.39
CA TYR A 241 16.06 -8.95 -1.04
C TYR A 241 15.72 -10.39 -0.60
N PRO A 242 16.61 -11.09 0.12
CA PRO A 242 16.34 -12.44 0.62
C PRO A 242 15.30 -12.43 1.74
N GLY A 243 14.59 -13.53 1.97
CA GLY A 243 13.55 -13.63 3.00
C GLY A 243 12.12 -13.36 2.49
N GLY A 244 11.15 -13.55 3.39
CA GLY A 244 9.73 -13.34 3.11
C GLY A 244 9.32 -11.87 3.09
N HIS A 245 8.00 -11.64 2.99
CA HIS A 245 7.35 -10.33 2.90
C HIS A 245 7.78 -9.37 4.02
N LYS A 246 8.49 -8.28 3.70
CA LYS A 246 8.96 -7.27 4.67
C LYS A 246 9.36 -5.95 4.00
N PHE A 247 9.71 -4.98 4.85
CA PHE A 247 10.40 -3.76 4.47
C PHE A 247 11.45 -3.45 5.55
N ASP A 248 12.51 -4.26 5.56
CA ASP A 248 13.54 -4.24 6.60
C ASP A 248 14.44 -2.98 6.54
N LEU A 249 15.39 -2.85 7.48
CA LEU A 249 16.25 -1.67 7.56
C LEU A 249 17.07 -1.45 6.30
N SER A 250 17.49 -2.51 5.61
CA SER A 250 18.29 -2.39 4.39
C SER A 250 17.45 -1.87 3.23
N MET A 251 16.22 -2.36 3.11
CA MET A 251 15.26 -1.89 2.11
C MET A 251 14.86 -0.44 2.40
N GLN A 252 14.59 -0.11 3.66
CA GLN A 252 14.26 1.24 4.12
C GLN A 252 15.39 2.23 3.80
N ALA A 253 16.65 1.88 4.09
CA ALA A 253 17.80 2.72 3.76
C ALA A 253 17.87 3.03 2.26
N ALA A 254 17.72 2.00 1.41
CA ALA A 254 17.71 2.17 -0.04
C ALA A 254 16.53 3.03 -0.54
N ALA A 255 15.36 2.92 0.09
CA ALA A 255 14.20 3.77 -0.19
C ALA A 255 14.43 5.23 0.22
N PHE A 256 15.05 5.46 1.39
CA PHE A 256 15.37 6.81 1.86
C PHE A 256 16.41 7.48 0.96
N ASP A 257 17.45 6.75 0.58
CA ASP A 257 18.47 7.26 -0.34
C ASP A 257 17.89 7.58 -1.72
N TRP A 258 16.89 6.81 -2.16
CA TRP A 258 16.16 7.10 -3.40
C TRP A 258 15.30 8.36 -3.28
N PHE A 259 14.57 8.55 -2.18
CA PHE A 259 13.85 9.80 -1.95
C PHE A 259 14.81 10.99 -1.88
N ASP A 260 15.89 10.88 -1.13
CA ASP A 260 16.84 11.98 -0.95
C ASP A 260 17.51 12.36 -2.27
N ARG A 261 17.94 11.38 -3.07
CA ARG A 261 18.53 11.65 -4.39
C ARG A 261 17.63 12.46 -5.31
N TRP A 262 16.32 12.22 -5.27
CA TRP A 262 15.38 12.73 -6.27
C TRP A 262 14.48 13.86 -5.76
N LEU A 263 14.35 14.01 -4.45
CA LEU A 263 13.53 15.02 -3.81
C LEU A 263 14.35 16.02 -3.00
N GLN A 264 15.55 15.69 -2.54
CA GLN A 264 16.44 16.69 -1.93
C GLN A 264 17.35 17.22 -3.04
N GLY A 265 17.30 18.55 -3.23
CA GLY A 265 18.20 19.25 -4.14
C GLY A 265 19.59 19.39 -3.54
#